data_AF-A0A645GF48-F1
#
_entry.id   AF-A0A645GF48-F1
#
_cell.length_a   1.000
_cell.length_b   1.000
_cell.length_c   1.000
_cell.angle_alpha   90.00
_cell.angle_beta   90.00
_cell.angle_gamma   90.00
#
_symmetry.space_group_name_H-M   'P 1'
#
loop_
_entity.id
_entity.type
_entity.pdbx_description
1 polymer ?
#
loop_
_entity_poly.entity_id
_entity_poly.type
_entity_poly.pdbx_seq_one_letter_code
_entity_poly.pdbx_strand_id
1 'polypeptide(L)' 'MARTRKTISIDEKIAQAKENFEKAKAKYDNAAKELEDLQEKLRSIQRNELIKAVEKSGKTYAEIMAFLGSID' A
#
# COMPACT_ATOMS: atom_id res chain seq x y z
N MET A 1 22.08 9.01 44.69
CA MET A 1 20.86 8.21 44.96
C MET A 1 20.84 7.02 44.00
N ALA A 2 20.85 5.79 44.51
CA ALA A 2 20.75 4.60 43.67
C ALA A 2 19.35 4.55 43.03
N ARG A 3 19.26 4.43 41.71
CA ARG A 3 17.98 4.19 41.03
C ARG A 3 17.48 2.82 41.48
N THR A 4 16.44 2.80 42.31
CA THR A 4 15.70 1.58 42.63
C THR A 4 15.14 1.02 41.33
N ARG A 5 15.70 -0.10 40.85
CA ARG A 5 15.11 -0.83 39.73
C ARG A 5 13.77 -1.37 40.20
N LYS A 6 12.66 -0.82 39.69
CA LYS A 6 11.35 -1.47 39.84
C LYS A 6 11.44 -2.85 39.19
N THR A 7 11.31 -3.89 40.00
CA THR A 7 11.07 -5.26 39.52
C THR A 7 9.64 -5.33 39.02
N ILE A 8 9.47 -5.10 37.72
CA ILE A 8 8.20 -5.24 37.00
C ILE A 8 7.78 -6.71 37.06
N SER A 9 6.52 -6.98 37.43
CA SER A 9 6.00 -8.35 37.52
C SER A 9 5.90 -8.99 36.12
N ILE A 10 5.79 -10.32 36.06
CA ILE A 10 5.56 -11.00 34.78
C ILE A 10 4.23 -10.57 34.17
N ASP A 11 3.19 -10.37 34.98
CA ASP A 11 1.88 -9.92 34.51
C ASP A 11 1.95 -8.52 33.87
N GLU A 12 2.69 -7.59 34.48
CA GLU A 12 2.92 -6.26 33.93
C GLU A 12 3.69 -6.32 32.59
N LYS A 13 4.69 -7.22 32.49
CA LYS A 13 5.42 -7.43 31.22
C LYS A 13 4.51 -8.01 30.14
N ILE A 14 3.62 -8.95 30.48
CA ILE A 14 2.64 -9.52 29.56
C ILE A 14 1.67 -8.43 29.08
N ALA A 15 1.18 -7.58 29.99
CA ALA A 15 0.29 -6.47 29.64
C ALA A 15 0.97 -5.49 28.65
N GLN A 16 2.21 -5.10 28.92
CA GLN A 16 2.99 -4.24 28.02
C GLN A 16 3.25 -4.91 26.67
N ALA A 17 3.57 -6.21 26.66
CA ALA A 17 3.78 -6.95 25.42
C ALA A 17 2.50 -6.99 24.57
N LYS A 18 1.32 -7.21 25.18
CA LYS A 18 0.03 -7.15 24.49
C LYS A 18 -0.26 -5.77 23.91
N GLU A 19 -0.05 -4.71 24.68
CA GLU A 19 -0.25 -3.34 24.20
C GLU A 19 0.67 -3.02 23.00
N ASN A 20 1.94 -3.41 23.09
CA ASN A 20 2.90 -3.23 22.01
C ASN A 20 2.54 -4.06 20.78
N PHE A 21 2.04 -5.27 20.97
CA PHE A 21 1.56 -6.13 19.88
C PHE A 21 0.39 -5.49 19.14
N GLU A 22 -0.64 -5.02 19.85
CA GLU A 22 -1.79 -4.35 19.22
C GLU A 22 -1.37 -3.06 18.50
N LYS A 23 -0.47 -2.28 19.09
CA LYS A 23 0.10 -1.09 18.43
C LYS A 23 0.88 -1.44 17.16
N ALA A 24 1.66 -2.51 17.18
CA ALA A 24 2.41 -2.96 16.02
C ALA A 24 1.48 -3.46 14.91
N LYS A 25 0.43 -4.21 15.28
CA LYS A 25 -0.61 -4.66 14.35
C LYS A 25 -1.32 -3.49 13.69
N ALA A 26 -1.77 -2.50 14.46
CA ALA A 26 -2.42 -1.31 13.92
C ALA A 26 -1.51 -0.54 12.95
N LYS A 27 -0.21 -0.44 13.25
CA LYS A 27 0.77 0.17 12.33
C LYS A 27 0.92 -0.62 11.03
N TYR A 28 0.99 -1.94 11.13
CA TYR A 28 1.04 -2.81 9.96
C TYR A 28 -0.20 -2.65 9.09
N ASP A 29 -1.39 -2.73 9.69
CA ASP A 29 -2.66 -2.61 8.97
C ASP A 29 -2.77 -1.26 8.25
N ASN A 30 -2.36 -0.17 8.90
CA ASN A 30 -2.33 1.17 8.30
C ASN A 30 -1.33 1.25 7.14
N ALA A 31 -0.12 0.73 7.30
CA ALA A 31 0.89 0.74 6.25
C ALA A 31 0.48 -0.14 5.04
N ALA A 32 -0.16 -1.28 5.30
CA ALA A 32 -0.69 -2.15 4.26
C ALA A 32 -1.78 -1.44 3.43
N LYS A 33 -2.69 -0.74 4.11
CA LYS A 33 -3.73 0.06 3.45
C LYS A 33 -3.15 1.20 2.63
N GLU A 34 -2.18 1.94 3.17
CA GLU A 34 -1.51 3.02 2.44
C GLU A 34 -0.80 2.50 1.18
N LEU A 35 -0.15 1.34 1.27
CA LEU A 35 0.48 0.70 0.12
C LEU A 35 -0.55 0.33 -0.96
N GLU A 36 -1.69 -0.25 -0.58
CA GLU A 36 -2.77 -0.59 -1.51
C GLU A 36 -3.33 0.66 -2.20
N ASP A 37 -3.63 1.72 -1.44
CA ASP A 37 -4.11 3.00 -1.96
C ASP A 37 -3.11 3.62 -2.96
N LEU A 38 -1.81 3.56 -2.67
CA LEU A 38 -0.77 4.07 -3.57
C LEU A 38 -0.67 3.25 -4.86
N GLN A 39 -0.77 1.92 -4.76
CA GLN A 39 -0.77 1.06 -5.94
C GLN A 39 -2.01 1.29 -6.81
N GLU A 40 -3.18 1.52 -6.22
CA GLU A 40 -4.39 1.89 -6.95
C GLU A 40 -4.24 3.23 -7.67
N LYS A 41 -3.72 4.24 -6.98
CA LYS A 41 -3.44 5.55 -7.58
C LYS A 41 -2.46 5.43 -8.74
N LEU A 42 -1.39 4.64 -8.59
CA LEU A 42 -0.41 4.41 -9.65
C LEU A 42 -1.07 3.77 -10.88
N ARG A 43 -1.88 2.72 -10.69
CA ARG A 43 -2.64 2.09 -11.78
C ARG A 43 -3.58 3.07 -12.47
N SER A 44 -4.25 3.95 -11.72
CA SER A 44 -5.13 4.98 -12.27
C SER A 44 -4.36 6.00 -13.11
N ILE A 45 -3.21 6.48 -12.62
CA ILE A 45 -2.33 7.41 -13.35
C ILE A 45 -1.88 6.76 -14.66
N GLN A 46 -1.37 5.53 -14.61
CA GLN A 46 -0.91 4.81 -15.80
C GLN A 46 -2.02 4.61 -16.84
N ARG A 47 -3.25 4.25 -16.40
CA ARG A 47 -4.41 4.15 -17.31
C ARG A 47 -4.74 5.49 -17.96
N ASN A 48 -4.77 6.57 -17.18
CA ASN A 48 -5.07 7.91 -17.68
C ASN A 48 -4.00 8.41 -18.66
N GLU A 49 -2.72 8.12 -18.39
CA GLU A 49 -1.63 8.45 -19.31
C GLU A 49 -1.73 7.67 -20.61
N LEU A 50 -2.07 6.38 -20.54
CA LEU A 50 -2.27 5.55 -21.73
C LEU A 50 -3.44 6.05 -22.58
N ILE A 51 -4.57 6.40 -21.97
CA ILE A 51 -5.72 7.00 -22.68
C ILE A 51 -5.31 8.31 -23.35
N LYS A 52 -4.64 9.21 -22.63
CA LYS A 52 -4.16 10.48 -23.21
C LYS A 52 -3.18 10.26 -24.35
N ALA A 53 -2.31 9.26 -24.26
CA ALA A 53 -1.38 8.91 -25.33
C ALA A 53 -2.13 8.39 -26.57
N VAL A 54 -3.15 7.55 -26.36
CA VAL A 54 -4.05 7.07 -27.41
C VAL A 54 -4.76 8.24 -28.10
N GLU A 55 -5.39 9.14 -27.35
CA GLU A 55 -6.07 10.33 -27.89
C GLU A 55 -5.11 11.21 -28.70
N LYS A 56 -3.89 11.43 -28.21
CA LYS A 56 -2.86 12.21 -28.91
C LYS A 56 -2.29 11.51 -30.13
N SER A 57 -2.33 10.18 -30.19
CA SER A 57 -1.75 9.41 -31.29
C SER A 57 -2.51 9.55 -32.61
N GLY A 58 -3.79 9.96 -32.55
CA GLY A 58 -4.67 10.02 -33.71
C GLY A 58 -5.00 8.66 -34.33
N LYS A 59 -4.59 7.55 -33.67
CA LYS A 59 -4.85 6.19 -34.14
C LYS A 59 -6.29 5.78 -33.84
N THR A 60 -6.87 5.01 -34.75
CA THR A 60 -8.18 4.42 -34.56
C THR A 60 -8.12 3.27 -33.54
N TYR A 61 -9.26 2.93 -32.96
CA TYR A 61 -9.39 1.78 -32.06
C TYR A 61 -8.84 0.49 -32.69
N ALA A 62 -9.19 0.20 -33.95
CA ALA A 62 -8.72 -1.00 -34.64
C ALA A 62 -7.19 -1.04 -34.79
N GLU A 63 -6.55 0.08 -35.13
CA GLU A 63 -5.08 0.15 -35.23
C GLU A 63 -4.39 -0.03 -33.88
N ILE A 64 -4.96 0.53 -32.81
CA ILE A 64 -4.43 0.37 -31.45
C ILE A 64 -4.57 -1.08 -31.01
N MET A 65 -5.73 -1.69 -31.22
CA MET A 65 -6.00 -3.07 -30.82
C MET A 65 -5.18 -4.08 -31.65
N ALA A 66 -5.00 -3.83 -32.95
CA ALA A 66 -4.10 -4.61 -33.79
C ALA A 66 -2.64 -4.48 -33.33
N PHE A 67 -2.20 -3.27 -32.94
CA PHE A 67 -0.86 -3.06 -32.39
C PHE A 67 -0.64 -3.80 -31.06
N LEU A 68 -1.66 -3.85 -30.19
CA LEU A 68 -1.62 -4.56 -28.92
C LEU A 68 -1.78 -6.08 -29.06
N GLY A 69 -1.89 -6.61 -30.29
CA GLY A 69 -2.10 -8.04 -30.54
C GLY A 69 -3.42 -8.57 -29.96
N SER A 70 -4.41 -7.68 -29.82
CA SER A 70 -5.71 -7.97 -29.19
C SER A 70 -6.82 -8.21 -30.23
N ILE A 71 -6.49 -8.18 -31.52
CA ILE A 71 -7.33 -8.59 -32.64
C ILE A 71 -6.50 -9.62 -33.41
N ASP A 72 -6.90 -10.89 -33.34
CA ASP A 72 -6.59 -11.89 -34.37
C ASP A 72 -7.52 -11.68 -35.57
#